data_AF-A0A172ZJ39-F1
#
_entry.id   AF-A0A172ZJ39-F1
#
_cell.length_a   1.000
_cell.length_b   1.000
_cell.length_c   1.000
_cell.angle_alpha   90.00
_cell.angle_beta   90.00
_cell.angle_gamma   90.00
#
_symmetry.space_group_name_H-M   'P 1'
#
loop_
_entity.id
_entity.type
_entity.pdbx_description
1 polymer ?
#
loop_
_entity_poly.entity_id
_entity_poly.type
_entity_poly.pdbx_seq_one_letter_code
_entity_poly.pdbx_strand_id
1 'polypeptide(L)'
;MKLRALPVMITVVVSIAVLFGGWFTYRQLTLHNPLMKIVQSYPGVNSAQVTINQKEVALKLDLKPEADLGALVQQIHKQSTDILGTRTLKLEVIDHSDDKLNKIWENAMFPVSQAMANREYTEIPKTLEEIAKLNTGVQAKAEMDDRNVYVSLSNGKASKFLILPRTAQVTGGNA
;
A
#
# COMPACT_ATOMS: atom_id res chain seq x y z
N MET A 1 -33.07 -15.98 -50.90
CA MET A 1 -31.78 -16.61 -50.53
C MET A 1 -31.95 -17.31 -49.19
N LYS A 2 -31.87 -18.65 -49.12
CA LYS A 2 -31.97 -19.39 -47.84
C LYS A 2 -30.63 -19.24 -47.11
N LEU A 3 -30.56 -18.32 -46.16
CA LEU A 3 -29.40 -18.18 -45.28
C LEU A 3 -29.18 -19.53 -44.59
N ARG A 4 -28.03 -20.17 -44.86
CA ARG A 4 -27.62 -21.34 -44.10
C ARG A 4 -27.25 -20.82 -42.70
N ALA A 5 -28.13 -21.04 -41.72
CA ALA A 5 -27.95 -20.51 -40.36
C ALA A 5 -26.66 -21.01 -39.69
N LEU A 6 -26.15 -22.16 -40.14
CA LEU A 6 -24.98 -22.83 -39.58
C LEU A 6 -23.68 -22.00 -39.67
N PRO A 7 -23.23 -21.49 -40.84
CA PRO A 7 -22.04 -20.65 -40.92
C PRO A 7 -22.18 -19.33 -40.15
N VAL A 8 -23.37 -18.72 -40.10
CA VAL A 8 -23.58 -17.48 -39.33
C VAL A 8 -23.41 -17.73 -37.83
N MET A 9 -23.96 -18.82 -37.32
CA MET A 9 -23.83 -19.20 -35.91
C MET A 9 -22.37 -19.43 -35.50
N ILE A 10 -21.58 -20.06 -36.38
CA ILE A 10 -20.14 -20.28 -36.14
C ILE A 10 -19.40 -18.95 -36.01
N THR A 11 -19.65 -17.98 -36.91
CA THR A 11 -18.98 -16.67 -36.84
C THR A 11 -19.31 -15.88 -35.57
N VAL A 12 -20.55 -16.00 -35.07
CA VAL A 12 -20.98 -15.36 -33.82
C VAL A 12 -20.27 -15.99 -32.62
N VAL A 13 -20.22 -17.32 -32.55
CA VAL A 13 -19.53 -18.03 -31.45
C VAL A 13 -18.03 -17.74 -31.45
N VAL A 14 -17.39 -17.70 -32.63
CA VAL A 14 -15.97 -17.33 -32.75
C VAL A 14 -15.74 -15.88 -32.31
N SER A 15 -16.62 -14.95 -32.69
CA SER A 15 -16.52 -13.55 -32.28
C SER A 15 -16.66 -13.39 -30.76
N ILE A 16 -17.57 -14.13 -30.13
CA ILE A 16 -17.74 -14.18 -28.67
C ILE A 16 -16.48 -14.77 -28.02
N ALA A 17 -15.95 -15.89 -28.55
CA ALA A 17 -14.74 -16.50 -28.02
C ALA A 17 -13.52 -15.56 -28.11
N VAL A 18 -13.40 -14.76 -29.17
CA VAL A 18 -12.32 -13.78 -29.32
C VAL A 18 -12.51 -12.58 -28.38
N LEU A 19 -13.72 -12.04 -28.27
CA LEU A 19 -14.01 -10.90 -27.38
C LEU A 19 -13.86 -11.28 -25.90
N PHE A 20 -14.41 -12.43 -25.48
CA PHE A 20 -14.29 -12.91 -24.10
C PHE A 20 -12.94 -13.55 -23.81
N GLY A 21 -12.35 -14.27 -24.76
CA GLY A 21 -11.02 -14.87 -24.62
C GLY A 21 -9.91 -13.82 -24.58
N GLY A 22 -9.99 -12.79 -25.41
CA GLY A 22 -9.07 -11.65 -25.39
C GLY A 22 -9.16 -10.86 -24.09
N TRP A 23 -10.38 -10.61 -23.58
CA TRP A 23 -10.56 -9.92 -22.31
C TRP A 23 -10.12 -10.76 -21.09
N PHE A 24 -10.40 -12.07 -21.09
CA PHE A 24 -10.01 -12.97 -20.00
C PHE A 24 -8.48 -13.13 -19.90
N THR A 25 -7.80 -13.31 -21.03
CA THR A 25 -6.33 -13.41 -21.08
C THR A 25 -5.65 -12.10 -20.65
N TYR A 26 -6.22 -10.95 -20.99
CA TYR A 26 -5.72 -9.64 -20.54
C TYR A 26 -5.71 -9.51 -19.01
N ARG A 27 -6.70 -10.12 -18.33
CA ARG A 27 -6.81 -10.07 -16.86
C ARG A 27 -5.91 -11.08 -16.13
N GLN A 28 -5.50 -12.17 -16.79
CA GLN A 28 -4.64 -13.19 -16.18
C GLN A 28 -3.14 -12.80 -16.23
N LEU A 29 -2.72 -11.99 -17.21
CA LEU A 29 -1.31 -11.60 -17.40
C LEU A 29 -0.80 -10.55 -16.40
N THR A 30 -1.68 -9.82 -15.72
CA THR A 30 -1.30 -8.90 -14.63
C THR A 30 -0.80 -9.60 -13.36
N LEU A 31 -0.89 -10.94 -13.28
CA LEU A 31 -0.33 -11.75 -12.19
C LEU A 31 1.20 -11.98 -12.27
N HIS A 32 1.87 -11.57 -13.35
CA HIS A 32 3.33 -11.72 -13.52
C HIS A 32 4.12 -10.50 -13.04
N ASN A 33 3.71 -9.89 -11.93
CA ASN A 33 4.44 -8.74 -11.39
C ASN A 33 5.49 -9.22 -10.38
N PRO A 34 6.81 -9.15 -10.67
CA PRO A 34 7.84 -9.58 -9.73
C PRO A 34 7.72 -8.88 -8.37
N LEU A 35 7.25 -7.62 -8.37
CA LEU A 35 6.93 -6.86 -7.16
C LEU A 35 5.91 -7.57 -6.26
N MET A 36 4.88 -8.19 -6.83
CA MET A 36 3.85 -8.88 -6.05
C MET A 36 4.43 -10.10 -5.33
N LYS A 37 5.28 -10.89 -6.00
CA LYS A 37 5.94 -12.04 -5.38
C LYS A 37 6.87 -11.63 -4.23
N ILE A 38 7.63 -10.55 -4.44
CA ILE A 38 8.53 -9.99 -3.42
C ILE A 38 7.75 -9.61 -2.17
N VAL A 39 6.68 -8.83 -2.35
CA VAL A 39 5.89 -8.31 -1.23
C VAL A 39 5.14 -9.43 -0.51
N GLN A 40 4.53 -10.37 -1.25
CA GLN A 40 3.82 -11.51 -0.65
C GLN A 40 4.74 -12.47 0.09
N SER A 41 6.03 -12.51 -0.26
CA SER A 41 7.02 -13.33 0.45
C SER A 41 7.48 -12.74 1.78
N TYR A 42 7.17 -11.47 2.06
CA TYR A 42 7.65 -10.78 3.25
C TYR A 42 6.84 -11.19 4.50
N PRO A 43 7.53 -11.51 5.63
CA PRO A 43 6.85 -11.86 6.87
C PRO A 43 5.99 -10.69 7.38
N GLY A 44 4.70 -10.96 7.60
CA GLY A 44 3.74 -9.94 8.06
C GLY A 44 2.86 -9.36 6.96
N VAL A 45 3.01 -9.77 5.70
CA VAL A 45 2.07 -9.41 4.62
C VAL A 45 1.00 -10.50 4.50
N ASN A 46 -0.28 -10.12 4.59
CA ASN A 46 -1.41 -11.01 4.30
C ASN A 46 -1.69 -11.08 2.80
N SER A 47 -1.77 -9.91 2.17
CA SER A 47 -2.02 -9.79 0.74
C SER A 47 -1.42 -8.50 0.18
N ALA A 48 -1.15 -8.49 -1.11
CA ALA A 48 -0.64 -7.32 -1.81
C ALA A 48 -1.29 -7.21 -3.18
N GLN A 49 -1.69 -6.00 -3.55
CA GLN A 49 -2.28 -5.70 -4.85
C GLN A 49 -1.44 -4.63 -5.53
N VAL A 50 -1.05 -4.88 -6.77
CA VAL A 50 -0.26 -3.95 -7.57
C VAL A 50 -1.11 -3.43 -8.73
N THR A 51 -1.24 -2.12 -8.82
CA THR A 51 -1.88 -1.43 -9.95
C THR A 51 -0.81 -0.62 -10.67
N ILE A 52 -0.54 -0.96 -11.94
CA ILE A 52 0.42 -0.22 -12.76
C ILE A 52 -0.34 0.71 -13.70
N ASN A 53 -0.04 2.00 -13.61
CA ASN A 53 -0.45 3.02 -14.57
C ASN A 53 0.77 3.49 -15.39
N GLN A 54 0.53 4.33 -16.40
CA GLN A 54 1.61 4.83 -17.27
C GLN A 54 2.69 5.62 -16.49
N LYS A 55 2.30 6.35 -15.44
CA LYS A 55 3.18 7.24 -14.67
C LYS A 55 3.53 6.72 -13.27
N GLU A 56 2.69 5.84 -12.72
CA GLU A 56 2.79 5.42 -11.31
C GLU A 56 2.55 3.91 -11.15
N VAL A 57 3.13 3.34 -10.12
CA VAL A 57 2.85 2.00 -9.63
C VAL A 57 2.26 2.14 -8.24
N ALA A 58 0.97 1.85 -8.09
CA ALA A 58 0.28 1.85 -6.81
C ALA A 58 0.32 0.45 -6.20
N LEU A 59 0.86 0.35 -4.99
CA LEU A 59 0.97 -0.87 -4.21
C LEU A 59 0.05 -0.76 -2.99
N LYS A 60 -0.99 -1.59 -2.95
CA LYS A 60 -1.87 -1.75 -1.79
C LYS A 60 -1.41 -2.95 -0.96
N LEU A 61 -1.14 -2.72 0.30
CA LEU A 61 -0.59 -3.69 1.25
C LEU A 61 -1.60 -4.02 2.34
N ASP A 62 -1.89 -5.31 2.51
CA ASP A 62 -2.61 -5.84 3.68
C ASP A 62 -1.58 -6.44 4.61
N LEU A 63 -1.46 -5.86 5.81
CA LEU A 63 -0.41 -6.16 6.77
C LEU A 63 -1.01 -6.73 8.06
N LYS A 64 -0.28 -7.67 8.66
CA LYS A 64 -0.57 -8.20 9.98
C LYS A 64 -0.23 -7.16 11.07
N PRO A 65 -0.83 -7.28 12.26
CA PRO A 65 -0.55 -6.34 13.35
C PRO A 65 0.90 -6.30 13.82
N GLU A 66 1.66 -7.37 13.62
CA GLU A 66 3.07 -7.49 13.94
C GLU A 66 4.02 -7.11 12.77
N ALA A 67 3.48 -6.66 11.64
CA ALA A 67 4.29 -6.35 10.47
C ALA A 67 5.19 -5.13 10.68
N ASP A 68 6.41 -5.23 10.17
CA ASP A 68 7.37 -4.13 10.15
C ASP A 68 7.25 -3.37 8.82
N LEU A 69 6.48 -2.27 8.83
CA LEU A 69 6.25 -1.44 7.65
C LEU A 69 7.56 -0.79 7.17
N GLY A 70 8.39 -0.27 8.06
CA GLY A 70 9.61 0.43 7.66
C GLY A 70 10.57 -0.51 6.92
N ALA A 71 10.82 -1.69 7.47
CA ALA A 71 11.67 -2.69 6.84
C ALA A 71 11.08 -3.24 5.53
N LEU A 72 9.76 -3.48 5.48
CA LEU A 72 9.07 -3.88 4.25
C LEU A 72 9.27 -2.83 3.15
N VAL A 73 9.03 -1.55 3.45
CA VAL A 73 9.12 -0.47 2.47
C VAL A 73 10.56 -0.25 2.01
N GLN A 74 11.55 -0.38 2.90
CA GLN A 74 12.96 -0.36 2.51
C GLN A 74 13.32 -1.49 1.55
N GLN A 75 12.83 -2.71 1.81
CA GLN A 75 13.06 -3.86 0.92
C GLN A 75 12.38 -3.65 -0.44
N ILE A 76 11.14 -3.15 -0.44
CA ILE A 76 10.43 -2.79 -1.67
C ILE A 76 11.22 -1.75 -2.44
N HIS A 77 11.71 -0.68 -1.81
CA HIS A 77 12.48 0.36 -2.51
C HIS A 77 13.76 -0.18 -3.13
N LYS A 78 14.51 -1.02 -2.40
CA LYS A 78 15.74 -1.64 -2.92
C LYS A 78 15.48 -2.49 -4.17
N GLN A 79 14.40 -3.27 -4.18
CA GLN A 79 14.12 -4.20 -5.28
C GLN A 79 13.26 -3.60 -6.40
N SER A 80 12.49 -2.54 -6.10
CA SER A 80 11.61 -1.88 -7.06
C SER A 80 12.33 -0.85 -7.93
N THR A 81 13.51 -0.35 -7.52
CA THR A 81 14.27 0.63 -8.31
C THR A 81 14.55 0.13 -9.73
N ASP A 82 14.88 -1.16 -9.88
CA ASP A 82 15.14 -1.79 -11.19
C ASP A 82 13.85 -2.00 -12.01
N ILE A 83 12.70 -2.10 -11.35
CA ILE A 83 11.41 -2.47 -11.96
C ILE A 83 10.57 -1.22 -12.30
N LEU A 84 10.70 -0.15 -11.51
CA LEU A 84 9.92 1.08 -11.63
C LEU A 84 10.37 1.93 -12.83
N GLY A 85 11.66 1.89 -13.17
CA GLY A 85 12.24 2.76 -14.21
C GLY A 85 11.97 4.24 -13.90
N THR A 86 11.18 4.91 -14.73
CA THR A 86 10.79 6.32 -14.56
C THR A 86 9.47 6.53 -13.80
N ARG A 87 8.80 5.46 -13.34
CA ARG A 87 7.49 5.53 -12.69
C ARG A 87 7.63 5.81 -11.20
N THR A 88 6.68 6.53 -10.62
CA THR A 88 6.63 6.79 -9.18
C THR A 88 5.93 5.64 -8.44
N LEU A 89 6.50 5.18 -7.33
CA LEU A 89 5.88 4.19 -6.46
C LEU A 89 4.97 4.89 -5.43
N LYS A 90 3.69 4.52 -5.40
CA LYS A 90 2.72 4.95 -4.39
C LYS A 90 2.38 3.76 -3.51
N LEU A 91 2.58 3.89 -2.20
CA LEU A 91 2.25 2.84 -1.25
C LEU A 91 1.00 3.22 -0.46
N GLU A 92 0.07 2.29 -0.36
CA GLU A 92 -1.14 2.42 0.44
C GLU A 92 -1.26 1.17 1.31
N VAL A 93 -1.57 1.33 2.60
CA VAL A 93 -1.80 0.21 3.52
C VAL A 93 -3.29 0.12 3.82
N ILE A 94 -3.84 -1.09 3.80
CA ILE A 94 -5.23 -1.34 4.15
C ILE A 94 -5.41 -1.06 5.64
N ASP A 95 -6.39 -0.24 5.98
CA ASP A 95 -6.67 0.12 7.36
C ASP A 95 -7.44 -1.00 8.07
N HIS A 96 -6.80 -1.60 9.08
CA HIS A 96 -7.37 -2.58 9.99
C HIS A 96 -7.40 -2.06 11.43
N SER A 97 -7.48 -0.74 11.61
CA SER A 97 -7.53 -0.09 12.91
C SER A 97 -8.90 -0.21 13.56
N ASP A 98 -8.91 -0.21 14.89
CA ASP A 98 -10.12 -0.09 15.70
C ASP A 98 -10.23 1.32 16.29
N ASP A 99 -11.36 1.61 16.93
CA ASP A 99 -11.63 2.89 17.58
C ASP A 99 -10.58 3.27 18.63
N LYS A 100 -9.96 2.27 19.28
CA LYS A 100 -8.90 2.50 20.27
C LYS A 100 -7.65 3.03 19.58
N LEU A 101 -7.18 2.38 18.53
CA LEU A 101 -6.01 2.81 17.76
C LEU A 101 -6.25 4.16 17.06
N ASN A 102 -7.48 4.43 16.61
CA ASN A 102 -7.84 5.72 16.03
C ASN A 102 -7.72 6.85 17.05
N LYS A 103 -8.29 6.69 18.25
CA LYS A 103 -8.15 7.69 19.33
C LYS A 103 -6.71 7.90 19.77
N ILE A 104 -5.93 6.83 19.84
CA ILE A 104 -4.50 6.91 20.15
C ILE A 104 -3.76 7.73 19.09
N TRP A 105 -4.06 7.49 17.81
CA TRP A 105 -3.48 8.27 16.72
C TRP A 105 -3.93 9.73 16.72
N GLU A 106 -5.21 10.02 16.97
CA GLU A 106 -5.72 11.39 17.08
C GLU A 106 -4.93 12.22 18.11
N ASN A 107 -4.60 11.62 19.27
CA ASN A 107 -3.77 12.26 20.28
C ASN A 107 -2.30 12.43 19.84
N ALA A 108 -1.76 11.45 19.11
CA ALA A 108 -0.38 11.51 18.60
C ALA A 108 -0.22 12.43 17.40
N MET A 109 -1.28 12.65 16.62
CA MET A 109 -1.20 13.30 15.30
C MET A 109 -0.66 14.72 15.40
N PHE A 110 -1.09 15.50 16.38
CA PHE A 110 -0.63 16.89 16.56
C PHE A 110 0.87 16.98 16.90
N PRO A 111 1.38 16.34 17.97
CA PRO A 111 2.81 16.40 18.29
C PRO A 111 3.67 15.75 17.20
N VAL A 112 3.21 14.67 16.56
CA VAL A 112 3.92 14.08 15.41
C VAL A 112 3.95 15.05 14.23
N SER A 113 2.85 15.73 13.92
CA SER A 113 2.81 16.72 12.83
C SER A 113 3.72 17.92 13.11
N GLN A 114 3.77 18.39 14.36
CA GLN A 114 4.70 19.44 14.78
C GLN A 114 6.15 18.99 14.61
N ALA A 115 6.49 17.79 15.07
CA ALA A 115 7.82 17.22 14.93
C ALA A 115 8.22 17.06 13.45
N MET A 116 7.28 16.65 12.59
CA MET A 116 7.49 16.58 11.14
C MET A 116 7.75 17.96 10.54
N ALA A 117 6.97 18.98 10.93
CA ALA A 117 7.11 20.35 10.44
C ALA A 117 8.44 20.99 10.87
N ASN A 118 8.85 20.77 12.11
CA ASN A 118 10.10 21.29 12.67
C ASN A 118 11.32 20.43 12.31
N ARG A 119 11.12 19.28 11.65
CA ARG A 119 12.16 18.27 11.35
C ARG A 119 12.80 17.67 12.62
N GLU A 120 12.06 17.68 13.72
CA GLU A 120 12.43 17.10 15.02
C GLU A 120 12.07 15.60 15.04
N TYR A 121 12.60 14.83 14.09
CA TYR A 121 12.20 13.44 13.88
C TYR A 121 12.46 12.52 15.08
N THR A 122 13.38 12.89 15.96
CA THR A 122 13.67 12.17 17.22
C THR A 122 12.53 12.27 18.23
N GLU A 123 11.64 13.25 18.12
CA GLU A 123 10.51 13.45 19.02
C GLU A 123 9.32 12.55 18.67
N ILE A 124 9.23 12.09 17.42
CA ILE A 124 8.16 11.19 16.96
C ILE A 124 8.14 9.85 17.74
N PRO A 125 9.25 9.08 17.80
CA PRO A 125 9.25 7.83 18.56
C PRO A 125 9.02 8.06 20.06
N LYS A 126 9.57 9.14 20.65
CA LYS A 126 9.35 9.47 22.07
C LYS A 126 7.87 9.72 22.38
N THR A 127 7.22 10.54 21.56
CA THR A 127 5.79 10.85 21.68
C THR A 127 4.95 9.59 21.59
N LEU A 128 5.25 8.71 20.63
CA LEU A 128 4.53 7.45 20.43
C LEU A 128 4.75 6.48 21.60
N GLU A 129 5.97 6.39 22.12
CA GLU A 129 6.28 5.59 23.31
C GLU A 129 5.54 6.08 24.56
N GLU A 130 5.47 7.38 24.78
CA GLU A 130 4.72 7.97 25.88
C GLU A 130 3.23 7.66 25.79
N ILE A 131 2.64 7.81 24.60
CA ILE A 131 1.23 7.49 24.37
C ILE A 131 0.98 5.98 24.53
N ALA A 132 1.89 5.13 24.06
CA ALA A 132 1.79 3.67 24.24
C ALA A 132 1.87 3.27 25.73
N LYS A 133 2.73 3.91 26.53
CA LYS A 133 2.82 3.67 27.99
C LYS A 133 1.50 3.98 28.71
N LEU A 134 0.76 4.98 28.24
CA LEU A 134 -0.57 5.35 28.77
C LEU A 134 -1.68 4.39 28.32
N ASN A 135 -1.43 3.55 27.31
CA ASN A 135 -2.42 2.67 26.69
C ASN A 135 -1.98 1.21 26.75
N THR A 136 -2.35 0.52 27.84
CA THR A 136 -1.98 -0.88 28.06
C THR A 136 -2.37 -1.77 26.89
N GLY A 137 -1.43 -2.62 26.47
CA GLY A 137 -1.59 -3.57 25.36
C GLY A 137 -1.49 -2.94 23.97
N VAL A 138 -1.01 -1.70 23.85
CA VAL A 138 -0.72 -1.06 22.56
C VAL A 138 0.78 -0.91 22.38
N GLN A 139 1.25 -1.32 21.22
CA GLN A 139 2.61 -1.10 20.75
C GLN A 139 2.57 0.01 19.71
N ALA A 140 3.45 1.00 19.87
CA ALA A 140 3.65 2.06 18.90
C ALA A 140 5.11 2.08 18.50
N LYS A 141 5.37 2.07 17.19
CA LYS A 141 6.71 2.12 16.62
C LYS A 141 6.76 3.21 15.56
N ALA A 142 7.85 3.96 15.54
CA ALA A 142 8.18 4.85 14.43
C ALA A 142 9.52 4.48 13.83
N GLU A 143 9.57 4.50 12.51
CA GLU A 143 10.77 4.27 11.73
C GLU A 143 10.87 5.35 10.66
N MET A 144 12.07 5.58 10.14
CA MET A 144 12.25 6.56 9.08
C MET A 144 13.26 6.05 8.06
N ASP A 145 13.08 6.50 6.82
CA ASP A 145 14.08 6.42 5.76
C ASP A 145 14.34 7.81 5.17
N ASP A 146 15.01 7.86 4.01
CA ASP A 146 15.34 9.11 3.33
C ASP A 146 14.13 9.91 2.83
N ARG A 147 12.94 9.29 2.75
CA ARG A 147 11.75 9.84 2.08
C ARG A 147 10.57 10.00 3.03
N ASN A 148 10.34 9.05 3.92
CA ASN A 148 9.14 8.98 4.75
C ASN A 148 9.47 8.61 6.20
N VAL A 149 8.54 8.95 7.08
CA VAL A 149 8.41 8.41 8.44
C VAL A 149 7.25 7.43 8.43
N TYR A 150 7.48 6.24 8.95
CA TYR A 150 6.53 5.15 9.06
C TYR A 150 6.08 5.05 10.51
N VAL A 151 4.77 5.11 10.74
CA VAL A 151 4.18 4.91 12.07
C VAL A 151 3.35 3.64 12.05
N SER A 152 3.61 2.76 13.02
CA SER A 152 2.91 1.50 13.21
C SER A 152 2.32 1.46 14.61
N LEU A 153 1.00 1.33 14.70
CA LEU A 153 0.27 1.12 15.94
C LEU A 153 -0.39 -0.25 15.91
N SER A 154 -0.23 -1.03 16.97
CA SER A 154 -0.79 -2.38 17.04
C SER A 154 -1.25 -2.71 18.44
N ASN A 155 -2.38 -3.39 18.55
CA ASN A 155 -2.84 -3.97 19.81
C ASN A 155 -2.86 -5.51 19.79
N GLY A 156 -2.17 -6.10 18.81
CA GLY A 156 -2.11 -7.55 18.56
C GLY A 156 -3.33 -8.13 17.83
N LYS A 157 -4.45 -7.39 17.75
CA LYS A 157 -5.65 -7.80 16.99
C LYS A 157 -5.90 -6.89 15.78
N ALA A 158 -5.82 -5.59 16.01
CA ALA A 158 -5.98 -4.51 15.05
C ALA A 158 -4.64 -3.81 14.86
N SER A 159 -4.50 -3.12 13.73
CA SER A 159 -3.31 -2.35 13.44
C SER A 159 -3.59 -1.12 12.58
N LYS A 160 -2.80 -0.07 12.81
CA LYS A 160 -2.82 1.16 12.05
C LYS A 160 -1.42 1.46 11.55
N PHE A 161 -1.32 1.64 10.24
CA PHE A 161 -0.07 1.92 9.56
C PHE A 161 -0.19 3.26 8.83
N LEU A 162 0.73 4.17 9.08
CA LEU A 162 0.76 5.49 8.44
C LEU A 162 2.11 5.73 7.78
N ILE A 163 2.07 6.29 6.58
CA ILE A 163 3.24 6.70 5.81
C ILE A 163 3.20 8.22 5.72
N LEU A 164 4.17 8.88 6.36
CA LEU A 164 4.24 10.34 6.47
C LEU A 164 5.43 10.85 5.66
N PRO A 165 5.23 11.59 4.55
CA PRO A 165 6.32 12.12 3.75
C PRO A 165 7.19 13.12 4.54
N ARG A 166 8.52 12.96 4.53
CA ARG A 166 9.47 13.85 5.24
C ARG A 166 9.55 15.24 4.63
N THR A 167 9.45 15.32 3.31
CA THR A 167 9.17 16.56 2.61
C THR A 167 7.67 16.65 2.46
N ALA A 168 7.06 17.73 2.94
CA ALA A 168 5.69 18.04 2.56
C ALA A 168 5.63 18.02 1.03
N GLN A 169 5.02 16.98 0.46
CA GLN A 169 4.54 17.08 -0.90
C GLN A 169 3.60 18.27 -0.85
N VAL A 170 3.98 19.35 -1.54
CA VAL A 170 3.04 20.40 -1.88
C VAL A 170 2.02 19.70 -2.75
N THR A 171 1.00 19.12 -2.12
CA THR A 171 -0.21 18.68 -2.79
C THR A 171 -0.79 19.97 -3.34
N GLY A 172 -0.44 20.29 -4.58
CA GLY A 172 -0.98 21.41 -5.31
C GLY A 172 -2.50 21.23 -5.29
N GLY A 173 -3.15 22.06 -4.49
CA GLY A 173 -4.57 22.27 -4.58
C GLY A 173 -4.84 22.81 -5.97
N ASN A 174 -5.35 21.96 -6.85
CA ASN A 174 -6.11 22.45 -8.00
C ASN A 174 -7.42 22.97 -7.42
N ALA A 175 -7.44 24.27 -7.14
CA ALA A 175 -8.67 25.05 -7.09
C ALA A 175 -9.24 25.20 -8.51
#